data_AF-A0AAE0NI32-F1
#
_entry.id   AF-A0AAE0NI32-F1
#
_cell.length_a   1.000
_cell.length_b   1.000
_cell.length_c   1.000
_cell.angle_alpha   90.00
_cell.angle_beta   90.00
_cell.angle_gamma   90.00
#
_symmetry.space_group_name_H-M   'P 1'
#
loop_
_entity.id
_entity.type
_entity.pdbx_description
1 polymer ?
#
loop_
_entity_poly.entity_id
_entity_poly.type
_entity_poly.pdbx_seq_one_letter_code
_entity_poly.pdbx_strand_id
1 'polypeptide(L)'
;MARLSHLAFRESEAIAAIRGQGLPSFMGRQLIRLCVISGIRHHPAFAEGPSKALHGILLEFTRSLNAQAIMSNRIPDIGEDAQIDDFPTASGTLTSLMKTPTVVSLPDTPACYLDLYLELEVLPKVSVAEEARANGNTAIFNAIMAQPHIYSVMDDYTRTISLSNVQPALLNGDTAVRPMLDIKQHFSIPHARWYGYGSSNGFEPQRYGLGEDMNITEPEINIYGLDEYIFPAPKPKPTPPWAASMASLLANPLPQDLPMGDKDILIPMAAYYGDIDRYVRLRRPVIIRGENYCIVRGIYHNTMFANWFSRPENIERALAIIPGSNGLQTLKAAIHARFIMSNDLSRLPPDEITKKIPVSELPHLI
;
A
#
# COMPACT_ATOMS: atom_id res chain seq x y z
N MET A 1 -21.02 -10.94 16.27
CA MET A 1 -21.67 -9.61 16.27
C MET A 1 -21.24 -8.72 17.45
N ALA A 2 -21.52 -9.07 18.72
CA ALA A 2 -21.23 -8.19 19.87
C ALA A 2 -19.74 -7.81 20.08
N ARG A 3 -18.78 -8.70 19.73
CA ARG A 3 -17.35 -8.38 19.85
C ARG A 3 -16.88 -7.32 18.84
N LEU A 4 -17.51 -7.24 17.66
CA LEU A 4 -17.10 -6.34 16.57
C LEU A 4 -17.67 -4.93 16.70
N SER A 5 -18.66 -4.70 17.56
CA SER A 5 -19.26 -3.38 17.76
C SER A 5 -18.56 -2.56 18.86
N HIS A 6 -17.85 -3.21 19.78
CA HIS A 6 -17.27 -2.54 20.93
C HIS A 6 -15.84 -2.02 20.66
N LEU A 7 -15.62 -0.73 20.95
CA LEU A 7 -14.34 -0.02 20.73
C LEU A 7 -13.45 0.00 22.00
N ALA A 8 -13.60 -0.96 22.91
CA ALA A 8 -12.69 -1.02 24.07
C ALA A 8 -11.31 -1.49 23.61
N PHE A 9 -10.25 -0.88 24.16
CA PHE A 9 -8.88 -1.28 23.90
C PHE A 9 -8.23 -1.80 25.17
N ARG A 10 -7.58 -2.96 25.07
CA ARG A 10 -6.78 -3.57 26.13
C ARG A 10 -5.47 -4.03 25.52
N GLU A 11 -4.37 -3.44 25.98
CA GLU A 11 -3.04 -3.72 25.45
C GLU A 11 -2.63 -5.20 25.65
N SER A 12 -2.94 -5.77 26.81
CA SER A 12 -2.66 -7.18 27.10
C SER A 12 -3.36 -8.14 26.14
N GLU A 13 -4.61 -7.85 25.76
CA GLU A 13 -5.34 -8.65 24.77
C GLU A 13 -4.78 -8.46 23.35
N ALA A 14 -4.31 -7.27 23.00
CA ALA A 14 -3.64 -7.00 21.73
C ALA A 14 -2.33 -7.80 21.59
N ILE A 15 -1.51 -7.80 22.64
CA ILE A 15 -0.24 -8.57 22.69
C ILE A 15 -0.52 -10.08 22.65
N ALA A 16 -1.50 -10.56 23.43
CA ALA A 16 -1.89 -11.97 23.41
C ALA A 16 -2.39 -12.41 22.02
N ALA A 17 -3.10 -11.53 21.30
CA ALA A 17 -3.52 -11.80 19.93
C ALA A 17 -2.33 -11.89 18.96
N ILE A 18 -1.38 -10.95 19.02
CA ILE A 18 -0.16 -10.98 18.18
C ILE A 18 0.63 -12.27 18.40
N ARG A 19 0.77 -12.71 19.66
CA ARG A 19 1.47 -13.94 20.03
C ARG A 19 0.69 -15.23 19.74
N GLY A 20 -0.52 -15.14 19.18
CA GLY A 20 -1.40 -16.28 18.92
C GLY A 20 -1.84 -17.01 20.20
N GLN A 21 -1.88 -16.32 21.34
CA GLN A 21 -2.19 -16.91 22.65
C GLN A 21 -3.68 -16.84 23.00
N GLY A 22 -4.43 -15.90 22.41
CA GLY A 22 -5.85 -15.74 22.73
C GLY A 22 -6.57 -14.75 21.83
N LEU A 23 -7.90 -14.93 21.73
CA LEU A 23 -8.76 -13.98 21.03
C LEU A 23 -9.16 -12.83 21.97
N PRO A 24 -9.07 -11.57 21.51
CA PRO A 24 -9.55 -10.41 22.26
C PRO A 24 -11.04 -10.48 22.57
N SER A 25 -11.42 -9.91 23.71
CA SER A 25 -12.82 -9.77 24.14
C SER A 25 -13.59 -8.85 23.20
N PHE A 26 -12.91 -7.82 22.68
CA PHE A 26 -13.47 -6.79 21.81
C PHE A 26 -12.59 -6.59 20.58
N MET A 27 -13.20 -6.55 19.39
CA MET A 27 -12.54 -6.48 18.08
C MET A 27 -13.12 -5.36 17.19
N GLY A 28 -13.82 -4.39 17.78
CA GLY A 28 -14.39 -3.28 17.00
C GLY A 28 -13.35 -2.30 16.46
N ARG A 29 -12.20 -2.18 17.14
CA ARG A 29 -11.08 -1.37 16.64
C ARG A 29 -10.30 -2.12 15.57
N GLN A 30 -9.99 -1.43 14.47
CA GLN A 30 -9.17 -1.97 13.40
C GLN A 30 -7.81 -2.46 13.92
N LEU A 31 -7.16 -1.70 14.80
CA LEU A 31 -5.90 -2.12 15.43
C LEU A 31 -5.97 -3.53 16.04
N ILE A 32 -7.04 -3.82 16.81
CA ILE A 32 -7.18 -5.14 17.43
C ILE A 32 -7.38 -6.24 16.39
N ARG A 33 -8.10 -5.95 15.30
CA ARG A 33 -8.26 -6.90 14.20
C ARG A 33 -6.92 -7.18 13.51
N LEU A 34 -6.11 -6.15 13.28
CA LEU A 34 -4.74 -6.29 12.76
C LEU A 34 -3.85 -7.15 13.68
N CYS A 35 -3.94 -6.97 15.01
CA CYS A 35 -3.25 -7.83 15.98
C CYS A 35 -3.66 -9.31 15.85
N VAL A 36 -4.96 -9.58 15.70
CA VAL A 36 -5.49 -10.94 15.49
C VAL A 36 -4.99 -11.52 14.17
N ILE A 37 -5.03 -10.74 13.08
CA ILE A 37 -4.53 -11.15 11.77
C ILE A 37 -3.03 -11.48 11.81
N SER A 38 -2.23 -10.64 12.49
CA SER A 38 -0.82 -10.92 12.74
C SER A 38 -0.65 -12.26 13.46
N GLY A 39 -1.47 -12.52 14.48
CA GLY A 39 -1.49 -13.80 15.19
C GLY A 39 -1.80 -15.00 14.28
N ILE A 40 -2.84 -14.89 13.45
CA ILE A 40 -3.24 -15.92 12.48
C ILE A 40 -2.09 -16.24 11.54
N ARG A 41 -1.44 -15.21 10.99
CA ARG A 41 -0.39 -15.36 9.98
C ARG A 41 0.87 -16.05 10.51
N HIS A 42 1.25 -15.80 11.76
CA HIS A 42 2.52 -16.28 12.32
C HIS A 42 2.37 -17.51 13.23
N HIS A 43 1.15 -17.84 13.69
CA HIS A 43 0.92 -18.94 14.62
C HIS A 43 -0.10 -19.95 14.07
N PRO A 44 0.36 -21.04 13.42
CA PRO A 44 -0.53 -22.05 12.83
C PRO A 44 -1.54 -22.66 13.80
N ALA A 45 -1.11 -22.99 15.01
CA ALA A 45 -1.99 -23.52 16.05
C ALA A 45 -3.11 -22.52 16.45
N PHE A 46 -2.83 -21.22 16.36
CA PHE A 46 -3.82 -20.17 16.63
C PHE A 46 -4.85 -20.08 15.50
N ALA A 47 -4.38 -20.14 14.24
CA ALA A 47 -5.21 -20.16 13.04
C ALA A 47 -6.19 -21.34 13.03
N GLU A 48 -5.72 -22.53 13.43
CA GLU A 48 -6.52 -23.76 13.45
C GLU A 48 -7.39 -23.91 14.70
N GLY A 49 -7.00 -23.27 15.81
CA GLY A 49 -7.69 -23.35 17.07
C GLY A 49 -8.71 -22.22 17.25
N PRO A 50 -8.50 -21.29 18.19
CA PRO A 50 -9.52 -20.34 18.61
C PRO A 50 -9.93 -19.37 17.49
N SER A 51 -9.02 -18.98 16.60
CA SER A 51 -9.30 -17.98 15.57
C SER A 51 -10.02 -18.55 14.33
N LYS A 52 -10.09 -19.88 14.17
CA LYS A 52 -10.84 -20.54 13.09
C LYS A 52 -12.30 -20.13 13.05
N ALA A 53 -12.90 -19.86 14.22
CA ALA A 53 -14.27 -19.38 14.35
C ALA A 53 -14.51 -17.99 13.73
N LEU A 54 -13.46 -17.27 13.33
CA LEU A 54 -13.56 -15.98 12.64
C LEU A 54 -13.77 -16.10 11.13
N HIS A 55 -13.62 -17.31 10.56
CA HIS A 55 -13.87 -17.57 9.14
C HIS A 55 -15.31 -17.20 8.76
N GLY A 56 -15.48 -16.43 7.68
CA GLY A 56 -16.79 -15.94 7.22
C GLY A 56 -17.38 -14.77 8.02
N ILE A 57 -16.75 -14.32 9.11
CA ILE A 57 -17.25 -13.17 9.89
C ILE A 57 -16.90 -11.84 9.22
N LEU A 58 -15.62 -11.66 8.87
CA LEU A 58 -15.13 -10.54 8.09
C LEU A 58 -14.23 -11.07 6.99
N LEU A 59 -14.20 -10.36 5.87
CA LEU A 59 -13.39 -10.72 4.72
C LEU A 59 -11.90 -10.82 5.10
N GLU A 60 -11.42 -9.89 5.91
CA GLU A 60 -10.00 -9.84 6.32
C GLU A 60 -9.57 -11.07 7.16
N PHE A 61 -10.43 -11.55 8.06
CA PHE A 61 -10.13 -12.77 8.82
C PHE A 61 -10.14 -14.01 7.93
N THR A 62 -11.12 -14.07 7.01
CA THR A 62 -11.27 -15.20 6.08
C THR A 62 -10.04 -15.32 5.19
N ARG A 63 -9.60 -14.22 4.58
CA ARG A 63 -8.39 -14.17 3.75
C ARG A 63 -7.13 -14.54 4.52
N SER A 64 -6.99 -14.02 5.75
CA SER A 64 -5.84 -14.32 6.61
C SER A 64 -5.76 -15.80 6.99
N LEU A 65 -6.89 -16.43 7.31
CA LEU A 65 -6.98 -17.87 7.61
C LEU A 65 -6.66 -18.72 6.37
N ASN A 66 -7.18 -18.33 5.21
CA ASN A 66 -6.93 -19.02 3.95
C ASN A 66 -5.46 -18.92 3.53
N ALA A 67 -4.86 -17.73 3.66
CA ALA A 67 -3.44 -17.52 3.42
C ALA A 67 -2.58 -18.37 4.35
N GLN A 68 -2.90 -18.44 5.64
CA GLN A 68 -2.20 -19.30 6.58
C GLN A 68 -2.29 -20.79 6.18
N ALA A 69 -3.46 -21.25 5.75
CA ALA A 69 -3.67 -22.64 5.37
C ALA A 69 -2.76 -23.00 4.18
N ILE A 70 -2.71 -22.12 3.18
CA ILE A 70 -1.79 -22.25 2.03
C ILE A 70 -0.33 -22.25 2.50
N MET A 71 0.07 -21.32 3.35
CA MET A 71 1.42 -21.26 3.93
C MET A 71 1.78 -22.53 4.74
N SER A 72 0.77 -23.26 5.21
CA SER A 72 0.92 -24.54 5.93
C SER A 72 0.72 -25.76 5.03
N ASN A 73 0.77 -25.59 3.70
CA ASN A 73 0.54 -26.62 2.69
C ASN A 73 -0.82 -27.32 2.79
N ARG A 74 -1.87 -26.56 3.10
CA ARG A 74 -3.26 -27.06 3.17
C ARG A 74 -4.16 -26.32 2.20
N ILE A 75 -5.15 -27.04 1.70
CA ILE A 75 -6.19 -26.48 0.83
C ILE A 75 -7.18 -25.72 1.72
N PRO A 76 -7.39 -24.41 1.51
CA PRO A 76 -8.43 -23.68 2.21
C PRO A 76 -9.82 -24.21 1.84
N ASP A 77 -10.77 -24.09 2.78
CA ASP A 77 -12.16 -24.43 2.53
C ASP A 77 -12.85 -23.24 1.86
N ILE A 78 -12.74 -23.21 0.53
CA ILE A 78 -13.29 -22.15 -0.32
C ILE A 78 -14.68 -22.62 -0.74
N GLY A 79 -15.73 -22.09 -0.10
CA GLY A 79 -17.11 -22.41 -0.47
C GLY A 79 -17.39 -22.13 -1.95
N GLU A 80 -18.33 -22.85 -2.55
CA GLU A 80 -18.67 -22.76 -3.99
C GLU A 80 -19.08 -21.35 -4.44
N ASP A 81 -19.54 -20.50 -3.51
CA ASP A 81 -19.95 -19.10 -3.74
C ASP A 81 -18.83 -18.07 -3.51
N ALA A 82 -17.61 -18.51 -3.18
CA ALA A 82 -16.49 -17.58 -3.05
C ALA A 82 -16.20 -16.96 -4.42
N GLN A 83 -16.43 -15.64 -4.54
CA GLN A 83 -16.00 -14.91 -5.73
C GLN A 83 -14.51 -15.18 -5.93
N ILE A 84 -14.17 -15.67 -7.12
CA ILE A 84 -12.83 -16.09 -7.55
C ILE A 84 -11.77 -14.97 -7.38
N ASP A 85 -12.21 -13.73 -7.08
CA ASP A 85 -11.39 -12.60 -6.67
C ASP A 85 -10.66 -12.80 -5.32
N ASP A 86 -11.04 -13.79 -4.50
CA ASP A 86 -10.47 -14.03 -3.17
C ASP A 86 -9.24 -14.94 -3.14
N PHE A 87 -8.78 -15.44 -4.29
CA PHE A 87 -7.56 -16.26 -4.39
C PHE A 87 -6.73 -15.88 -5.61
N PRO A 88 -5.42 -15.59 -5.45
CA PRO A 88 -4.54 -15.56 -6.59
C PRO A 88 -4.34 -17.01 -7.03
N THR A 89 -5.08 -17.44 -8.05
CA THR A 89 -4.61 -18.21 -9.21
C THR A 89 -5.82 -18.74 -9.96
N ALA A 90 -5.77 -18.63 -11.28
CA ALA A 90 -6.74 -19.19 -12.22
C ALA A 90 -7.20 -20.60 -11.79
N SER A 91 -8.52 -20.74 -11.68
CA SER A 91 -9.33 -21.88 -11.23
C SER A 91 -9.03 -23.26 -11.89
N GLY A 92 -8.00 -23.39 -12.72
CA GLY A 92 -7.53 -24.67 -13.26
C GLY A 92 -6.15 -25.08 -12.74
N THR A 93 -5.23 -24.12 -12.57
CA THR A 93 -3.80 -24.37 -12.38
C THR A 93 -3.45 -24.89 -11.00
N LEU A 94 -4.11 -24.40 -9.93
CA LEU A 94 -3.93 -24.95 -8.58
C LEU A 94 -4.52 -26.34 -8.47
N THR A 95 -5.68 -26.60 -9.08
CA THR A 95 -6.31 -27.91 -9.04
C THR A 95 -5.49 -28.97 -9.80
N SER A 96 -4.72 -28.58 -10.82
CA SER A 96 -3.73 -29.44 -11.48
C SER A 96 -2.39 -29.53 -10.71
N LEU A 97 -1.86 -28.42 -10.18
CA LEU A 97 -0.63 -28.40 -9.35
C LEU A 97 -0.78 -29.22 -8.06
N MET A 98 -1.96 -29.19 -7.46
CA MET A 98 -2.28 -29.90 -6.22
C MET A 98 -2.62 -31.38 -6.45
N LYS A 99 -2.81 -31.81 -7.70
CA LYS A 99 -2.97 -33.22 -8.09
C LYS A 99 -1.66 -33.91 -8.44
N THR A 100 -0.60 -33.14 -8.68
CA THR A 100 0.76 -33.68 -8.83
C THR A 100 1.43 -33.81 -7.46
N PRO A 101 1.75 -35.03 -6.99
CA PRO A 101 2.38 -35.26 -5.67
C PRO A 101 3.82 -34.71 -5.56
N THR A 102 4.33 -34.02 -6.57
CA THR A 102 5.75 -33.69 -6.76
C THR A 102 6.13 -32.24 -6.45
N VAL A 103 5.19 -31.32 -6.23
CA VAL A 103 5.52 -29.91 -5.87
C VAL A 103 5.94 -29.79 -4.39
N VAL A 104 5.66 -30.82 -3.58
CA VAL A 104 5.91 -30.86 -2.13
C VAL A 104 7.38 -31.17 -1.78
N SER A 105 8.24 -31.38 -2.78
CA SER A 105 9.64 -31.77 -2.58
C SER A 105 10.61 -31.08 -3.56
N LEU A 106 10.34 -29.84 -4.00
CA LEU A 106 11.41 -29.11 -4.70
C LEU A 106 12.49 -28.72 -3.68
N PRO A 107 13.76 -29.13 -3.87
CA PRO A 107 14.84 -28.71 -3.01
C PRO A 107 15.00 -27.18 -3.09
N ASP A 108 15.44 -26.57 -1.98
CA ASP A 108 15.71 -25.13 -1.78
C ASP A 108 16.84 -24.59 -2.68
N THR A 109 16.75 -24.82 -3.99
CA THR A 109 17.71 -24.36 -4.98
C THR A 109 16.99 -23.49 -6.03
N PRO A 110 17.49 -22.28 -6.33
CA PRO A 110 16.87 -21.38 -7.30
C PRO A 110 16.63 -21.98 -8.69
N ALA A 111 17.42 -22.97 -9.09
CA ALA A 111 17.28 -23.69 -10.37
C ALA A 111 15.94 -24.44 -10.47
N CYS A 112 15.50 -25.06 -9.38
CA CYS A 112 14.25 -25.83 -9.34
C CYS A 112 13.00 -24.96 -9.53
N TYR A 113 13.04 -23.70 -9.11
CA TYR A 113 11.91 -22.76 -9.30
C TYR A 113 11.84 -22.20 -10.72
N LEU A 114 12.97 -22.09 -11.42
CA LEU A 114 13.00 -21.63 -12.82
C LEU A 114 12.35 -22.67 -13.74
N ASP A 115 12.72 -23.94 -13.60
CA ASP A 115 12.15 -25.02 -14.42
C ASP A 115 10.63 -25.11 -14.23
N LEU A 116 10.16 -25.02 -12.98
CA LEU A 116 8.74 -24.96 -12.66
C LEU A 116 8.06 -23.72 -13.27
N TYR A 117 8.69 -22.54 -13.17
CA TYR A 117 8.14 -21.32 -13.76
C TYR A 117 7.96 -21.45 -15.28
N LEU A 118 8.94 -22.05 -15.96
CA LEU A 118 8.90 -22.29 -17.40
C LEU A 118 7.86 -23.36 -17.77
N GLU A 119 7.75 -24.44 -16.99
CA GLU A 119 6.76 -25.51 -17.20
C GLU A 119 5.33 -25.02 -17.04
N LEU A 120 5.07 -24.12 -16.09
CA LEU A 120 3.73 -23.60 -15.82
C LEU A 120 3.22 -22.61 -16.88
N GLU A 121 4.06 -22.22 -17.84
CA GLU A 121 3.72 -21.30 -18.94
C GLU A 121 2.96 -20.05 -18.46
N VAL A 122 3.38 -19.52 -17.30
CA VAL A 122 2.67 -18.41 -16.65
C VAL A 122 2.91 -17.13 -17.43
N LEU A 123 1.85 -16.32 -17.60
CA LEU A 123 1.97 -14.98 -18.17
C LEU A 123 3.13 -14.19 -17.52
N PRO A 124 3.96 -13.49 -18.31
CA PRO A 124 5.04 -12.64 -17.79
C PRO A 124 4.43 -11.43 -17.07
N LYS A 125 4.51 -11.44 -15.73
CA LYS A 125 3.86 -10.46 -14.86
C LYS A 125 4.88 -9.50 -14.26
N VAL A 126 4.52 -8.22 -14.19
CA VAL A 126 5.31 -7.18 -13.50
C VAL A 126 5.57 -7.57 -12.04
N SER A 127 4.53 -8.05 -11.33
CA SER A 127 4.67 -8.43 -9.92
C SER A 127 5.67 -9.57 -9.69
N VAL A 128 5.66 -10.58 -10.57
CA VAL A 128 6.61 -11.70 -10.48
C VAL A 128 8.03 -11.24 -10.81
N ALA A 129 8.20 -10.35 -11.81
CA ALA A 129 9.51 -9.78 -12.12
C ALA A 129 10.07 -8.95 -10.96
N GLU A 130 9.26 -8.06 -10.37
CA GLU A 130 9.69 -7.24 -9.24
C GLU A 130 10.01 -8.09 -8.01
N GLU A 131 9.22 -9.13 -7.72
CA GLU A 131 9.46 -10.09 -6.65
C GLU A 131 10.75 -10.90 -6.87
N ALA A 132 10.94 -11.47 -8.07
CA ALA A 132 12.14 -12.22 -8.42
C ALA A 132 13.40 -11.37 -8.26
N ARG A 133 13.35 -10.11 -8.76
CA ARG A 133 14.44 -9.14 -8.61
C ARG A 133 14.73 -8.82 -7.14
N ALA A 134 13.70 -8.60 -6.33
CA ALA A 134 13.84 -8.25 -4.92
C ALA A 134 14.43 -9.39 -4.07
N ASN A 135 14.19 -10.64 -4.45
CA ASN A 135 14.72 -11.83 -3.77
C ASN A 135 16.02 -12.36 -4.39
N GLY A 136 16.60 -11.66 -5.38
CA GLY A 136 17.85 -12.06 -6.03
C GLY A 136 17.72 -13.24 -7.00
N ASN A 137 16.50 -13.64 -7.38
CA ASN A 137 16.27 -14.65 -8.41
C ASN A 137 16.40 -14.02 -9.81
N THR A 138 17.64 -13.81 -10.23
CA THR A 138 17.97 -13.17 -11.50
C THR A 138 17.55 -13.99 -12.71
N ALA A 139 17.48 -15.32 -12.60
CA ALA A 139 17.13 -16.19 -13.72
C ALA A 139 15.66 -16.02 -14.11
N ILE A 140 14.73 -16.06 -13.14
CA ILE A 140 13.30 -15.80 -13.39
C ILE A 140 13.10 -14.36 -13.88
N PHE A 141 13.77 -13.39 -13.25
CA PHE A 141 13.71 -12.00 -13.67
C PHE A 141 14.13 -11.82 -15.13
N ASN A 142 15.29 -12.36 -15.52
CA ASN A 142 15.80 -12.25 -16.90
C ASN A 142 14.89 -12.98 -17.90
N ALA A 143 14.33 -14.14 -17.53
CA ALA A 143 13.39 -14.86 -18.38
C ALA A 143 12.11 -14.06 -18.67
N ILE A 144 11.60 -13.33 -17.66
CA ILE A 144 10.43 -12.45 -17.82
C ILE A 144 10.80 -11.22 -18.65
N MET A 145 11.93 -10.56 -18.35
CA MET A 145 12.34 -9.34 -19.04
C MET A 145 12.80 -9.59 -20.49
N ALA A 146 13.10 -10.83 -20.86
CA ALA A 146 13.37 -11.22 -22.24
C ALA A 146 12.09 -11.32 -23.10
N GLN A 147 10.91 -11.34 -22.48
CA GLN A 147 9.63 -11.36 -23.21
C GLN A 147 9.36 -10.00 -23.85
N PRO A 148 8.69 -9.96 -25.02
CA PRO A 148 8.38 -8.70 -25.70
C PRO A 148 7.43 -7.81 -24.89
N HIS A 149 6.57 -8.42 -24.07
CA HIS A 149 5.58 -7.74 -23.25
C HIS A 149 5.54 -8.36 -21.86
N ILE A 150 5.44 -7.49 -20.85
CA ILE A 150 5.16 -7.84 -19.46
C ILE A 150 3.84 -7.17 -19.05
N TYR A 151 3.09 -7.80 -18.16
CA TYR A 151 1.71 -7.42 -17.90
C TYR A 151 1.45 -7.06 -16.44
N SER A 152 0.61 -6.06 -16.22
CA SER A 152 0.05 -5.74 -14.89
C SER A 152 -1.32 -6.41 -14.77
N VAL A 153 -1.33 -7.57 -14.12
CA VAL A 153 -2.54 -8.41 -13.92
C VAL A 153 -3.07 -8.29 -12.49
N MET A 154 -2.20 -7.98 -11.54
CA MET A 154 -2.49 -7.90 -10.11
C MET A 154 -2.26 -6.48 -9.62
N ASP A 155 -3.20 -5.96 -8.84
CA ASP A 155 -3.10 -4.67 -8.16
C ASP A 155 -3.03 -4.92 -6.64
N ASP A 156 -1.85 -4.70 -6.06
CA ASP A 156 -1.59 -4.89 -4.63
C ASP A 156 -2.25 -3.83 -3.74
N TYR A 157 -2.65 -2.68 -4.30
CA TYR A 157 -3.36 -1.64 -3.56
C TYR A 157 -4.80 -2.06 -3.29
N THR A 158 -5.47 -2.59 -4.31
CA THR A 158 -6.87 -3.03 -4.23
C THR A 158 -7.01 -4.51 -3.89
N ARG A 159 -5.92 -5.29 -3.95
CA ARG A 159 -5.92 -6.76 -3.83
C ARG A 159 -6.85 -7.41 -4.84
N THR A 160 -6.79 -6.95 -6.10
CA THR A 160 -7.63 -7.47 -7.19
C THR A 160 -6.81 -8.02 -8.33
N ILE A 161 -7.42 -8.93 -9.10
CA ILE A 161 -6.83 -9.53 -10.29
C ILE A 161 -7.72 -9.19 -11.48
N SER A 162 -7.14 -8.65 -12.55
CA SER A 162 -7.86 -8.26 -13.76
C SER A 162 -7.37 -9.08 -14.95
N LEU A 163 -8.22 -10.00 -15.45
CA LEU A 163 -7.91 -10.85 -16.61
C LEU A 163 -8.66 -10.42 -17.89
N SER A 164 -9.69 -9.58 -17.77
CA SER A 164 -10.56 -9.19 -18.88
C SER A 164 -9.97 -8.14 -19.82
N ASN A 165 -8.94 -7.40 -19.37
CA ASN A 165 -8.29 -6.36 -20.15
C ASN A 165 -6.81 -6.21 -19.78
N VAL A 166 -6.03 -7.27 -20.02
CA VAL A 166 -4.61 -7.31 -19.65
C VAL A 166 -3.82 -6.38 -20.58
N GLN A 167 -3.22 -5.34 -20.01
CA GLN A 167 -2.42 -4.36 -20.76
C GLN A 167 -0.92 -4.54 -20.49
N PRO A 168 -0.06 -4.35 -21.50
CA PRO A 168 1.37 -4.26 -21.29
C PRO A 168 1.69 -3.17 -20.27
N ALA A 169 2.61 -3.47 -19.37
CA ALA A 169 3.03 -2.58 -18.30
C ALA A 169 4.56 -2.53 -18.24
N LEU A 170 5.08 -1.68 -17.38
CA LEU A 170 6.51 -1.50 -17.15
C LEU A 170 6.81 -1.78 -15.68
N LEU A 171 8.07 -2.06 -15.35
CA LEU A 171 8.48 -2.09 -13.94
C LEU A 171 8.35 -0.68 -13.35
N ASN A 172 7.57 -0.53 -12.28
CA ASN A 172 7.25 0.78 -11.71
C ASN A 172 7.37 0.84 -10.19
N GLY A 173 7.79 -0.22 -9.51
CA GLY A 173 7.93 -0.27 -8.06
C GLY A 173 6.60 -0.15 -7.31
N ASP A 174 5.53 -0.63 -7.93
CA ASP A 174 4.16 -0.69 -7.38
C ASP A 174 3.81 -2.07 -6.84
N THR A 175 4.70 -3.06 -6.99
CA THR A 175 4.53 -4.37 -6.37
C THR A 175 5.02 -4.36 -4.93
N ALA A 176 4.23 -4.94 -4.05
CA ALA A 176 4.59 -5.21 -2.67
C ALA A 176 5.45 -6.46 -2.58
N VAL A 177 6.77 -6.28 -2.55
CA VAL A 177 7.72 -7.40 -2.59
C VAL A 177 7.98 -8.02 -1.21
N ARG A 178 8.38 -9.29 -1.13
CA ARG A 178 8.61 -10.01 0.14
C ARG A 178 9.50 -9.29 1.16
N PRO A 179 10.61 -8.63 0.78
CA PRO A 179 11.41 -7.86 1.73
C PRO A 179 10.64 -6.73 2.44
N MET A 180 9.55 -6.22 1.86
CA MET A 180 8.71 -5.21 2.51
C MET A 180 7.91 -5.80 3.68
N LEU A 181 7.65 -7.11 3.70
CA LEU A 181 6.95 -7.77 4.80
C LEU A 181 7.81 -7.87 6.08
N ASP A 182 9.11 -7.66 5.98
CA ASP A 182 10.02 -7.61 7.13
C ASP A 182 10.03 -6.22 7.79
N ILE A 183 9.41 -5.22 7.16
CA ILE A 183 9.24 -3.87 7.72
C ILE A 183 8.07 -3.89 8.71
N LYS A 184 8.40 -4.09 9.98
CA LYS A 184 7.42 -4.09 11.08
C LYS A 184 7.16 -2.69 11.62
N GLN A 185 5.97 -2.49 12.18
CA GLN A 185 5.60 -1.29 12.92
C GLN A 185 5.07 -1.64 14.31
N HIS A 186 5.48 -0.89 15.32
CA HIS A 186 4.92 -1.00 16.66
C HIS A 186 3.55 -0.32 16.68
N PHE A 187 2.57 -0.95 17.34
CA PHE A 187 1.32 -0.26 17.63
C PHE A 187 1.45 0.65 18.86
N SER A 188 0.59 1.66 18.93
CA SER A 188 0.45 2.58 20.07
C SER A 188 -0.98 2.57 20.60
N ILE A 189 -1.18 3.08 21.82
CA ILE A 189 -2.51 3.16 22.43
C ILE A 189 -3.38 4.11 21.60
N PRO A 190 -4.52 3.64 21.04
CA PRO A 190 -5.42 4.51 20.29
C PRO A 190 -6.00 5.60 21.19
N HIS A 191 -6.01 6.84 20.72
CA HIS A 191 -6.58 7.96 21.45
C HIS A 191 -7.48 8.82 20.55
N ALA A 192 -8.51 9.38 21.16
CA ALA A 192 -9.35 10.37 20.49
C ALA A 192 -8.57 11.65 20.22
N ARG A 193 -9.10 12.50 19.33
CA ARG A 193 -8.56 13.85 19.11
C ARG A 193 -8.61 14.60 20.45
N TRP A 194 -7.47 15.10 20.89
CA TRP A 194 -7.33 15.93 22.09
C TRP A 194 -6.64 17.24 21.69
N TYR A 195 -6.84 18.32 22.45
CA TYR A 195 -6.38 19.69 22.11
C TYR A 195 -5.02 19.73 21.40
N GLY A 196 -5.04 20.07 20.10
CA GLY A 196 -3.84 20.21 19.25
C GLY A 196 -3.25 18.91 18.68
N TYR A 197 -3.64 17.73 19.17
CA TYR A 197 -3.20 16.43 18.68
C TYR A 197 -4.32 15.73 17.88
N GLY A 198 -3.97 15.21 16.70
CA GLY A 198 -4.88 14.39 15.88
C GLY A 198 -5.38 13.16 16.64
N SER A 199 -6.48 12.55 16.17
CA SER A 199 -6.86 11.21 16.64
C SER A 199 -5.86 10.19 16.12
N SER A 200 -5.45 9.24 16.95
CA SER A 200 -4.61 8.11 16.53
C SER A 200 -5.39 6.81 16.60
N ASN A 201 -5.33 6.03 15.52
CA ASN A 201 -5.86 4.68 15.47
C ASN A 201 -4.90 3.65 16.09
N GLY A 202 -3.72 4.09 16.54
CA GLY A 202 -2.71 3.26 17.17
C GLY A 202 -1.78 2.53 16.20
N PHE A 203 -1.83 2.84 14.90
CA PHE A 203 -0.91 2.32 13.87
C PHE A 203 -0.84 3.29 12.69
N GLU A 204 0.23 3.21 11.90
CA GLU A 204 0.40 3.94 10.65
C GLU A 204 -0.07 3.06 9.47
N PRO A 205 -1.05 3.49 8.66
CA PRO A 205 -1.47 2.74 7.49
C PRO A 205 -0.29 2.50 6.54
N GLN A 206 0.00 1.24 6.22
CA GLN A 206 0.97 0.92 5.16
C GLN A 206 0.27 0.97 3.80
N ARG A 207 1.04 1.34 2.77
CA ARG A 207 0.52 1.44 1.41
C ARG A 207 0.19 0.09 0.80
N TYR A 208 0.98 -0.91 1.19
CA TYR A 208 0.79 -2.30 0.79
C TYR A 208 0.22 -3.06 1.98
N GLY A 209 -1.02 -3.52 1.85
CA GLY A 209 -1.74 -4.25 2.88
C GLY A 209 -1.76 -5.76 2.63
N LEU A 210 -0.76 -6.33 1.94
CA LEU A 210 -0.78 -7.74 1.50
C LEU A 210 -0.99 -8.74 2.65
N GLY A 211 -0.33 -8.52 3.79
CA GLY A 211 -0.44 -9.39 4.95
C GLY A 211 -1.72 -9.20 5.76
N GLU A 212 -2.54 -8.20 5.42
CA GLU A 212 -3.75 -7.76 6.13
C GLU A 212 -3.55 -7.36 7.60
N ASP A 213 -2.37 -7.59 8.17
CA ASP A 213 -1.90 -7.21 9.51
C ASP A 213 -1.25 -5.82 9.56
N MET A 214 -1.06 -5.16 8.39
CA MET A 214 -0.27 -3.93 8.25
C MET A 214 1.15 -4.05 8.83
N ASN A 215 1.70 -5.26 8.90
CA ASN A 215 2.97 -5.59 9.56
C ASN A 215 3.07 -5.08 11.00
N ILE A 216 1.96 -5.07 11.75
CA ILE A 216 1.97 -4.72 13.17
C ILE A 216 2.76 -5.75 13.97
N THR A 217 3.55 -5.27 14.92
CA THR A 217 4.26 -6.06 15.93
C THR A 217 3.95 -5.53 17.33
N GLU A 218 4.40 -6.28 18.34
CA GLU A 218 4.32 -5.90 19.75
C GLU A 218 4.82 -4.47 19.98
N PRO A 219 4.26 -3.73 20.96
CA PRO A 219 4.74 -2.39 21.23
C PRO A 219 6.20 -2.48 21.70
N GLU A 220 7.04 -1.54 21.28
CA GLU A 220 8.33 -1.37 21.95
C GLU A 220 8.04 -1.05 23.41
N ILE A 221 8.68 -1.75 24.35
CA ILE A 221 8.63 -1.37 25.76
C ILE A 221 9.22 0.03 25.81
N ASN A 222 8.36 1.03 25.92
CA ASN A 222 8.79 2.40 26.11
C ASN A 222 9.28 2.50 27.56
N ILE A 223 10.54 2.12 27.81
CA ILE A 223 11.23 2.36 29.09
C ILE A 223 11.55 3.86 29.19
N TYR A 224 10.57 4.74 29.01
CA TYR A 224 10.75 6.18 29.14
C TYR A 224 9.48 6.81 29.72
N GLY A 225 9.23 6.47 31.00
CA GLY A 225 8.56 7.37 31.93
C GLY A 225 9.49 8.45 32.51
N LEU A 226 10.76 8.46 32.11
CA LEU A 226 11.81 9.39 32.53
C LEU A 226 12.79 9.54 31.37
N ASP A 227 12.53 10.51 30.50
CA ASP A 227 13.51 11.33 29.77
C ASP A 227 12.80 12.04 28.62
N GLU A 228 12.35 13.25 28.93
CA GLU A 228 12.49 14.45 28.10
C GLU A 228 12.70 14.24 26.58
N TYR A 229 11.68 14.56 25.77
CA TYR A 229 11.71 15.25 24.47
C TYR A 229 12.82 14.94 23.44
N ILE A 230 13.51 13.82 23.53
CA ILE A 230 14.40 13.34 22.49
C ILE A 230 13.60 12.28 21.75
N PHE A 231 12.94 12.65 20.65
CA PHE A 231 12.68 11.67 19.61
C PHE A 231 14.05 11.07 19.29
N PRO A 232 14.38 9.81 19.64
CA PRO A 232 15.60 9.23 19.14
C PRO A 232 15.43 9.29 17.63
N ALA A 233 16.28 10.09 16.96
CA ALA A 233 16.31 10.14 15.51
C ALA A 233 16.28 8.67 15.07
N PRO A 234 15.28 8.24 14.26
CA PRO A 234 15.17 6.84 13.88
C PRO A 234 16.54 6.42 13.42
N LYS A 235 17.13 5.40 14.07
CA LYS A 235 18.47 4.91 13.74
C LYS A 235 18.52 4.86 12.21
N PRO A 236 19.45 5.56 11.55
CA PRO A 236 19.44 5.66 10.11
C PRO A 236 19.38 4.25 9.58
N LYS A 237 18.25 3.89 8.97
CA LYS A 237 18.11 2.59 8.31
C LYS A 237 19.27 2.56 7.31
N PRO A 238 20.14 1.55 7.34
CA PRO A 238 21.25 1.48 6.41
C PRO A 238 20.67 1.72 5.02
N THR A 239 21.17 2.76 4.33
CA THR A 239 20.67 3.12 3.01
C THR A 239 20.87 1.89 2.14
N PRO A 240 19.78 1.22 1.73
CA PRO A 240 19.94 -0.01 0.98
C PRO A 240 20.69 0.32 -0.33
N PRO A 241 21.46 -0.60 -0.90
CA PRO A 241 22.32 -0.33 -2.06
C PRO A 241 21.59 0.34 -3.23
N TRP A 242 20.29 0.09 -3.36
CA TRP A 242 19.42 0.68 -4.37
C TRP A 242 19.06 2.16 -4.15
N ALA A 243 19.25 2.72 -2.94
CA ALA A 243 18.90 4.10 -2.63
C ALA A 243 19.70 5.11 -3.47
N ALA A 244 20.96 4.78 -3.81
CA ALA A 244 21.79 5.59 -4.70
C ALA A 244 21.24 5.62 -6.14
N SER A 245 20.66 4.51 -6.61
CA SER A 245 20.03 4.43 -7.94
C SER A 245 18.81 5.35 -8.01
N MET A 246 17.94 5.33 -6.99
CA MET A 246 16.78 6.22 -6.93
C MET A 246 17.18 7.69 -6.87
N ALA A 247 18.16 8.04 -6.04
CA ALA A 247 18.64 9.43 -5.95
C ALA A 247 19.16 9.96 -7.30
N SER A 248 19.84 9.13 -8.09
CA SER A 248 20.34 9.53 -9.42
C SER A 248 19.20 9.91 -10.39
N LEU A 249 18.02 9.30 -10.24
CA LEU A 249 16.86 9.59 -11.08
C LEU A 249 16.25 10.96 -10.79
N LEU A 250 16.61 11.63 -9.69
CA LEU A 250 16.14 13.01 -9.43
C LEU A 250 16.65 14.00 -10.47
N ALA A 251 17.84 13.76 -11.03
CA ALA A 251 18.48 14.64 -12.01
C ALA A 251 18.47 14.09 -13.45
N ASN A 252 17.97 12.87 -13.65
CA ASN A 252 17.99 12.18 -14.94
C ASN A 252 16.57 11.80 -15.40
N PRO A 253 16.35 11.59 -16.71
CA PRO A 253 15.08 11.08 -17.22
C PRO A 253 14.77 9.71 -16.59
N LEU A 254 13.48 9.40 -16.43
CA LEU A 254 13.08 8.09 -15.93
C LEU A 254 13.31 7.02 -17.02
N PRO A 255 14.09 5.95 -16.75
CA PRO A 255 14.23 4.83 -17.68
C PRO A 255 12.87 4.18 -17.91
N GLN A 256 12.64 3.44 -18.99
CA GLN A 256 11.35 2.78 -19.26
C GLN A 256 10.94 1.84 -18.13
N ASP A 257 11.83 0.93 -17.71
CA ASP A 257 11.66 0.11 -16.52
C ASP A 257 12.40 0.74 -15.34
N LEU A 258 11.69 1.01 -14.24
CA LEU A 258 12.32 1.58 -13.06
C LEU A 258 13.28 0.56 -12.42
N PRO A 259 14.47 1.02 -11.99
CA PRO A 259 15.37 0.16 -11.23
C PRO A 259 14.73 -0.25 -9.91
N MET A 260 15.31 -1.25 -9.26
CA MET A 260 14.85 -1.66 -7.94
C MET A 260 15.03 -0.51 -6.96
N GLY A 261 14.04 -0.28 -6.09
CA GLY A 261 14.15 0.66 -5.00
C GLY A 261 12.86 1.40 -4.69
N ASP A 262 12.93 2.26 -3.68
CA ASP A 262 11.83 3.08 -3.24
C ASP A 262 11.74 4.38 -4.04
N LYS A 263 10.73 4.45 -4.93
CA LYS A 263 10.44 5.62 -5.76
C LYS A 263 9.76 6.76 -5.01
N ASP A 264 9.52 6.61 -3.70
CA ASP A 264 8.76 7.58 -2.91
C ASP A 264 9.38 8.96 -2.87
N ILE A 265 10.71 9.08 -3.00
CA ILE A 265 11.34 10.39 -3.10
C ILE A 265 11.10 11.05 -4.47
N LEU A 266 10.87 10.26 -5.52
CA LEU A 266 10.69 10.77 -6.89
C LEU A 266 9.30 11.37 -7.10
N ILE A 267 8.27 10.83 -6.43
CA ILE A 267 6.87 11.29 -6.50
C ILE A 267 6.70 12.75 -6.04
N PRO A 268 7.06 13.12 -4.80
CA PRO A 268 6.87 14.47 -4.28
C PRO A 268 7.81 15.44 -5.00
N MET A 269 8.98 14.99 -5.47
CA MET A 269 9.86 15.83 -6.28
C MET A 269 9.25 16.17 -7.64
N ALA A 270 8.65 15.19 -8.33
CA ALA A 270 7.90 15.44 -9.56
C ALA A 270 6.72 16.40 -9.33
N ALA A 271 5.95 16.17 -8.25
CA ALA A 271 4.86 17.06 -7.86
C ALA A 271 5.35 18.47 -7.52
N TYR A 272 6.45 18.59 -6.77
CA TYR A 272 7.04 19.85 -6.35
C TYR A 272 7.37 20.72 -7.56
N TYR A 273 8.02 20.17 -8.60
CA TYR A 273 8.33 20.90 -9.83
C TYR A 273 7.15 21.06 -10.80
N GLY A 274 6.03 20.37 -10.56
CA GLY A 274 4.88 20.35 -11.47
C GLY A 274 5.17 19.62 -12.79
N ASP A 275 6.02 18.60 -12.75
CA ASP A 275 6.33 17.75 -13.91
C ASP A 275 5.21 16.73 -14.11
N ILE A 276 4.31 17.00 -15.06
CA ILE A 276 3.11 16.18 -15.31
C ILE A 276 3.50 14.75 -15.71
N ASP A 277 4.39 14.59 -16.69
CA ASP A 277 4.72 13.28 -17.25
C ASP A 277 5.38 12.39 -16.19
N ARG A 278 6.31 12.97 -15.45
CA ARG A 278 7.01 12.26 -14.38
C ARG A 278 6.08 11.96 -13.20
N TYR A 279 5.21 12.89 -12.83
CA TYR A 279 4.25 12.70 -11.74
C TYR A 279 3.21 11.63 -12.09
N VAL A 280 2.61 11.68 -13.28
CA VAL A 280 1.63 10.69 -13.74
C VAL A 280 2.21 9.29 -13.76
N ARG A 281 3.47 9.17 -14.17
CA ARG A 281 4.16 7.88 -14.26
C ARG A 281 4.51 7.30 -12.89
N LEU A 282 4.91 8.14 -11.94
CA LEU A 282 5.39 7.70 -10.63
C LEU A 282 4.30 7.58 -9.56
N ARG A 283 3.27 8.43 -9.63
CA ARG A 283 2.24 8.57 -8.60
C ARG A 283 1.59 7.21 -8.28
N ARG A 284 1.27 7.02 -7.01
CA ARG A 284 0.58 5.83 -6.50
C ARG A 284 -0.92 6.12 -6.38
N PRO A 285 -1.77 5.09 -6.25
CA PRO A 285 -3.20 5.28 -5.98
C PRO A 285 -3.49 5.97 -4.63
N VAL A 286 -2.55 5.94 -3.68
CA VAL A 286 -2.66 6.55 -2.34
C VAL A 286 -1.55 7.58 -2.16
N ILE A 287 -1.87 8.73 -1.53
CA ILE A 287 -0.88 9.79 -1.28
C ILE A 287 0.21 9.27 -0.37
N ILE A 288 1.43 9.67 -0.68
CA ILE A 288 2.53 9.48 0.24
C ILE A 288 2.63 10.68 1.19
N ARG A 289 3.25 10.49 2.35
CA ARG A 289 3.42 11.57 3.32
C ARG A 289 4.15 12.76 2.68
N GLY A 290 3.53 13.93 2.75
CA GLY A 290 4.12 15.18 2.26
C GLY A 290 3.85 15.48 0.78
N GLU A 291 3.37 14.52 -0.01
CA GLU A 291 3.08 14.72 -1.43
C GLU A 291 2.01 15.80 -1.64
N ASN A 292 1.03 15.93 -0.75
CA ASN A 292 0.00 16.97 -0.81
C ASN A 292 0.59 18.40 -0.79
N TYR A 293 1.61 18.65 0.03
CA TYR A 293 2.26 19.96 0.08
C TYR A 293 3.06 20.23 -1.19
N CYS A 294 3.72 19.20 -1.73
CA CYS A 294 4.45 19.30 -2.99
C CYS A 294 3.52 19.55 -4.19
N ILE A 295 2.35 18.91 -4.24
CA ILE A 295 1.33 19.16 -5.27
C ILE A 295 0.89 20.63 -5.25
N VAL A 296 0.51 21.14 -4.07
CA VAL A 296 0.07 22.53 -3.90
C VAL A 296 1.17 23.50 -4.35
N ARG A 297 2.41 23.25 -3.95
CA ARG A 297 3.57 24.03 -4.40
C ARG A 297 3.72 23.97 -5.94
N GLY A 298 3.68 22.77 -6.52
CA GLY A 298 3.77 22.59 -7.97
C GLY A 298 2.71 23.37 -8.74
N ILE A 299 1.47 23.37 -8.24
CA ILE A 299 0.35 24.14 -8.81
C ILE A 299 0.64 25.64 -8.80
N TYR A 300 1.16 26.18 -7.69
CA TYR A 300 1.52 27.60 -7.62
C TYR A 300 2.62 28.01 -8.62
N HIS A 301 3.51 27.09 -8.99
CA HIS A 301 4.66 27.38 -9.83
C HIS A 301 4.52 26.96 -11.30
N ASN A 302 3.59 26.06 -11.64
CA ASN A 302 3.42 25.56 -13.01
C ASN A 302 1.94 25.63 -13.45
N THR A 303 1.63 26.53 -14.41
CA THR A 303 0.26 26.73 -14.92
C THR A 303 -0.28 25.49 -15.63
N MET A 304 0.54 24.72 -16.34
CA MET A 304 0.07 23.51 -17.03
C MET A 304 -0.26 22.41 -16.04
N PHE A 305 0.51 22.30 -14.95
CA PHE A 305 0.22 21.38 -13.85
C PHE A 305 -1.09 21.74 -13.15
N ALA A 306 -1.34 23.04 -12.92
CA ALA A 306 -2.62 23.53 -12.40
C ALA A 306 -3.80 23.20 -13.33
N ASN A 307 -3.64 23.41 -14.64
CA ASN A 307 -4.64 23.06 -15.65
C ASN A 307 -4.90 21.55 -15.74
N TRP A 308 -3.86 20.73 -15.57
CA TRP A 308 -4.03 19.29 -15.53
C TRP A 308 -4.78 18.85 -14.26
N PHE A 309 -4.44 19.42 -13.10
CA PHE A 309 -5.13 19.15 -11.84
C PHE A 309 -6.56 19.71 -11.78
N SER A 310 -6.92 20.72 -12.57
CA SER A 310 -8.28 21.27 -12.59
C SER A 310 -9.30 20.35 -13.27
N ARG A 311 -8.87 19.24 -13.87
CA ARG A 311 -9.76 18.27 -14.52
C ARG A 311 -10.49 17.41 -13.49
N PRO A 312 -11.80 17.11 -13.67
CA PRO A 312 -12.60 16.37 -12.70
C PRO A 312 -11.96 15.05 -12.25
N GLU A 313 -11.38 14.28 -13.17
CA GLU A 313 -10.77 12.98 -12.87
C GLU A 313 -9.54 13.08 -11.94
N ASN A 314 -8.83 14.20 -11.98
CA ASN A 314 -7.66 14.43 -11.13
C ASN A 314 -8.06 15.03 -9.78
N ILE A 315 -9.13 15.83 -9.74
CA ILE A 315 -9.73 16.33 -8.49
C ILE A 315 -10.37 15.17 -7.72
N GLU A 316 -11.15 14.30 -8.37
CA GLU A 316 -11.76 13.12 -7.77
C GLU A 316 -10.72 12.14 -7.22
N ARG A 317 -9.62 11.96 -7.95
CA ARG A 317 -8.48 11.22 -7.41
C ARG A 317 -7.89 11.91 -6.19
N ALA A 318 -7.60 13.21 -6.24
CA ALA A 318 -7.09 13.94 -5.07
C ALA A 318 -8.05 13.89 -3.86
N LEU A 319 -9.36 13.86 -4.11
CA LEU A 319 -10.43 13.72 -3.11
C LEU A 319 -10.40 12.37 -2.38
N ALA A 320 -10.13 11.28 -3.09
CA ALA A 320 -9.98 9.95 -2.49
C ALA A 320 -8.71 9.83 -1.62
N ILE A 321 -7.80 10.80 -1.75
CA ILE A 321 -6.38 10.67 -1.41
C ILE A 321 -5.96 11.64 -0.28
N ILE A 322 -6.63 12.79 -0.12
CA ILE A 322 -6.34 13.77 0.94
C ILE A 322 -7.40 13.66 2.07
N PRO A 323 -7.09 13.05 3.22
CA PRO A 323 -8.06 12.93 4.30
C PRO A 323 -8.36 14.29 4.94
N GLY A 324 -9.65 14.66 4.94
CA GLY A 324 -10.18 15.85 5.63
C GLY A 324 -10.62 16.98 4.69
N SER A 325 -11.70 17.66 5.06
CA SER A 325 -12.33 18.76 4.31
C SER A 325 -11.37 19.89 3.89
N ASN A 326 -10.30 20.10 4.66
CA ASN A 326 -9.36 21.21 4.44
C ASN A 326 -8.45 20.95 3.24
N GLY A 327 -8.11 19.70 2.93
CA GLY A 327 -7.16 19.38 1.88
C GLY A 327 -7.66 19.67 0.47
N LEU A 328 -8.93 19.35 0.20
CA LEU A 328 -9.59 19.69 -1.06
C LEU A 328 -9.70 21.21 -1.24
N GLN A 329 -10.10 21.90 -0.17
CA GLN A 329 -10.23 23.36 -0.20
C GLN A 329 -8.87 24.01 -0.53
N THR A 330 -7.80 23.54 0.10
CA THR A 330 -6.43 24.00 -0.20
C THR A 330 -6.03 23.72 -1.65
N LEU A 331 -6.36 22.55 -2.20
CA LEU A 331 -6.06 22.21 -3.58
C LEU A 331 -6.80 23.14 -4.56
N LYS A 332 -8.12 23.31 -4.39
CA LYS A 332 -8.93 24.21 -5.21
C LYS A 332 -8.45 25.64 -5.11
N ALA A 333 -8.17 26.11 -3.89
CA ALA A 333 -7.60 27.44 -3.63
C ALA A 333 -6.32 27.67 -4.43
N ALA A 334 -5.40 26.70 -4.41
CA ALA A 334 -4.15 26.80 -5.13
C ALA A 334 -4.36 26.86 -6.66
N ILE A 335 -5.29 26.06 -7.19
CA ILE A 335 -5.63 26.07 -8.62
C ILE A 335 -6.22 27.42 -9.04
N HIS A 336 -7.22 27.92 -8.30
CA HIS A 336 -7.85 29.22 -8.55
C HIS A 336 -6.82 30.35 -8.45
N ALA A 337 -6.00 30.35 -7.38
CA ALA A 337 -4.92 31.30 -7.20
C ALA A 337 -3.96 31.31 -8.39
N ARG A 338 -3.56 30.15 -8.91
CA ARG A 338 -2.65 30.08 -10.06
C ARG A 338 -3.27 30.67 -11.32
N PHE A 339 -4.55 30.42 -11.57
CA PHE A 339 -5.24 31.00 -12.73
C PHE A 339 -5.41 32.52 -12.59
N ILE A 340 -5.73 33.02 -11.39
CA ILE A 340 -5.75 34.45 -11.08
C ILE A 340 -4.37 35.08 -11.31
N MET A 341 -3.30 34.47 -10.80
CA MET A 341 -1.92 34.91 -11.02
C MET A 341 -1.51 34.88 -12.49
N SER A 342 -2.16 34.04 -13.31
CA SER A 342 -1.96 33.96 -14.76
C SER A 342 -2.92 34.83 -15.57
N ASN A 343 -3.77 35.62 -14.89
CA ASN A 343 -4.83 36.45 -15.47
C ASN A 343 -5.87 35.68 -16.34
N ASP A 344 -6.06 34.38 -16.07
CA ASP A 344 -7.06 33.54 -16.72
C ASP A 344 -8.29 33.39 -15.82
N LEU A 345 -9.15 34.41 -15.81
CA LEU A 345 -10.38 34.41 -15.00
C LEU A 345 -11.50 33.55 -15.59
N SER A 346 -11.33 33.07 -16.84
CA SER A 346 -12.34 32.25 -17.53
C SER A 346 -12.57 30.89 -16.87
N ARG A 347 -11.60 30.46 -16.05
CA ARG A 347 -11.60 29.17 -15.37
C ARG A 347 -12.18 29.20 -13.96
N LEU A 348 -12.66 30.36 -13.53
CA LEU A 348 -13.39 30.49 -12.28
C LEU A 348 -14.89 30.30 -12.55
N PRO A 349 -15.65 29.63 -11.66
CA PRO A 349 -17.09 29.53 -11.78
C PRO A 349 -17.74 30.92 -11.92
N PRO A 350 -18.71 31.15 -12.82
CA PRO A 350 -19.35 32.46 -13.00
C PRO A 350 -19.94 33.05 -11.71
N ASP A 351 -20.41 32.17 -10.81
CA ASP A 351 -20.94 32.53 -9.49
C ASP A 351 -19.84 33.04 -8.52
N GLU A 352 -18.58 32.65 -8.72
CA GLU A 352 -17.41 33.04 -7.90
C GLU A 352 -16.71 34.32 -8.42
N ILE A 353 -16.95 34.70 -9.68
CA ILE A 353 -16.47 35.98 -10.24
C ILE A 353 -17.30 37.15 -9.68
N THR A 354 -18.57 36.90 -9.31
CA THR A 354 -19.53 37.91 -8.83
C THR A 354 -19.80 37.86 -7.32
N LYS A 355 -19.67 36.69 -6.67
CA LYS A 355 -19.61 36.57 -5.22
C LYS A 355 -18.16 36.36 -4.82
N LYS A 356 -17.65 37.23 -3.94
CA LYS A 356 -16.34 37.11 -3.27
C LYS A 356 -15.96 35.64 -3.13
N ILE A 357 -14.92 35.20 -3.85
CA ILE A 357 -14.27 33.90 -3.66
C ILE A 357 -14.26 33.61 -2.15
N PRO A 358 -14.75 32.45 -1.67
CA PRO A 358 -14.73 32.15 -0.24
C PRO A 358 -13.33 32.45 0.29
N VAL A 359 -13.19 33.17 1.40
CA VAL A 359 -11.87 33.56 1.93
C VAL A 359 -10.96 32.33 2.14
N SER A 360 -11.55 31.16 2.35
CA SER A 360 -10.89 29.85 2.41
C SER A 360 -10.28 29.34 1.09
N GLU A 361 -10.70 29.90 -0.05
CA GLU A 361 -10.27 29.54 -1.40
C GLU A 361 -9.34 30.61 -2.03
N LEU A 362 -9.14 31.72 -1.34
CA LEU A 362 -8.09 32.67 -1.69
C LEU A 362 -6.75 32.15 -1.14
N PRO A 363 -5.65 32.32 -1.88
CA PRO A 363 -4.34 31.99 -1.34
C PRO A 363 -4.14 32.83 -0.08
N HIS A 364 -3.84 32.20 1.04
CA HIS A 364 -3.23 32.93 2.16
C HIS A 364 -1.99 33.62 1.58
N LEU A 365 -1.93 34.95 1.71
CA LEU A 365 -0.72 35.71 1.41
C LEU A 365 0.45 34.97 2.06
N ILE A 366 1.44 34.63 1.22
CA ILE A 366 2.67 33.90 1.56
C ILE A 366 3.29 34.44 2.84
#